data_AF-A0AAD1WP48-F1
#
_entry.id   AF-A0AAD1WP48-F1
#
_cell.length_a   1.000
_cell.length_b   1.000
_cell.length_c   1.000
_cell.angle_alpha   90.00
_cell.angle_beta   90.00
_cell.angle_gamma   90.00
#
_symmetry.space_group_name_H-M   'P 1'
#
loop_
_entity.id
_entity.type
_entity.pdbx_description
1 polymer ?
#
loop_
_entity_poly.entity_id
_entity_poly.type
_entity_poly.pdbx_seq_one_letter_code
_entity_poly.pdbx_strand_id
1 'polypeptide(L)'
;MAELFTGRILYPGASEYDQIRYITETQGLPPDNMLDRGTKTELYFRIDGDCEDLLWSLKSKIHYEYDTGIRPMERRKYVFSSLDDMTKVIIPSKLESSDTLVEMGDIWQFIDLIKEMLAMDPCKRITPIDLLSHPFITMAHLQHFTRSS
;
A
#
# COMPACT_ATOMS: atom_id res chain seq x y z
N MET A 1 4.87 -9.78 5.39
CA MET A 1 3.57 -9.81 6.10
C MET A 1 2.39 -9.72 5.15
N ALA A 2 2.28 -8.68 4.30
CA ALA A 2 1.17 -8.56 3.34
C ALA A 2 0.99 -9.79 2.42
N GLU A 3 2.09 -10.35 1.89
CA GLU A 3 2.03 -11.55 1.05
C GLU A 3 1.65 -12.82 1.83
N LEU A 4 2.12 -12.96 3.07
CA LEU A 4 1.77 -14.10 3.92
C LEU A 4 0.27 -14.12 4.21
N PHE A 5 -0.33 -12.94 4.36
CA PHE A 5 -1.73 -12.79 4.75
C PHE A 5 -2.69 -12.84 3.55
N THR A 6 -2.30 -12.29 2.40
CA THR A 6 -3.10 -12.33 1.16
C THR A 6 -2.80 -13.56 0.30
N GLY A 7 -1.76 -14.32 0.63
CA GLY A 7 -1.23 -15.44 -0.15
C GLY A 7 -0.58 -15.04 -1.48
N ARG A 8 -0.34 -13.73 -1.72
CA ARG A 8 0.21 -13.21 -2.98
C ARG A 8 1.07 -11.96 -2.79
N ILE A 9 2.03 -11.78 -3.68
CA ILE A 9 2.82 -10.55 -3.75
C ILE A 9 1.88 -9.36 -4.00
N LEU A 10 1.93 -8.36 -3.11
CA LEU A 10 1.09 -7.16 -3.19
C LEU A 10 1.40 -6.30 -4.43
N TYR A 11 2.69 -6.15 -4.74
CA TYR A 11 3.18 -5.39 -5.88
C TYR A 11 4.12 -6.26 -6.73
N PRO A 12 3.58 -7.05 -7.68
CA PRO A 12 4.35 -7.95 -8.53
C PRO A 12 4.89 -7.23 -9.78
N GLY A 13 5.67 -6.16 -9.62
CA GLY A 13 6.22 -5.37 -10.72
C GLY A 13 7.20 -6.17 -11.58
N ALA A 14 7.07 -6.10 -12.90
CA ALA A 14 8.04 -6.69 -13.84
C ALA A 14 9.19 -5.74 -14.20
N SER A 15 9.00 -4.44 -13.92
CA SER A 15 9.95 -3.36 -14.12
C SER A 15 9.90 -2.41 -12.91
N GLU A 16 10.92 -1.56 -12.73
CA GLU A 16 10.90 -0.52 -11.68
C GLU A 16 9.69 0.40 -11.84
N TYR A 17 9.31 0.74 -13.09
CA TYR A 17 8.12 1.53 -13.37
C TYR A 17 6.83 0.82 -12.98
N ASP A 18 6.67 -0.47 -13.29
CA ASP A 18 5.48 -1.23 -12.86
C ASP A 18 5.40 -1.29 -11.34
N GLN A 19 6.54 -1.49 -10.66
CA GLN A 19 6.59 -1.51 -9.20
C GLN A 19 6.12 -0.17 -8.61
N ILE A 20 6.70 0.93 -9.08
CA ILE A 20 6.34 2.29 -8.63
C ILE A 20 4.89 2.59 -8.95
N ARG A 21 4.45 2.30 -10.17
CA ARG A 21 3.05 2.49 -10.59
C ARG A 21 2.09 1.76 -9.67
N TYR A 22 2.35 0.50 -9.36
CA TYR A 22 1.50 -0.30 -8.48
C TYR A 22 1.44 0.28 -7.06
N ILE A 23 2.56 0.75 -6.52
CA ILE A 23 2.60 1.44 -5.23
C ILE A 23 1.76 2.71 -5.31
N THR A 24 1.94 3.53 -6.34
CA THR A 24 1.25 4.82 -6.46
C THR A 24 -0.26 4.69 -6.67
N GLU A 25 -0.70 3.69 -7.41
CA GLU A 25 -2.13 3.43 -7.62
C GLU A 25 -2.83 2.98 -6.33
N THR A 26 -2.11 2.36 -5.38
CA THR A 26 -2.67 1.85 -4.12
C THR A 26 -2.43 2.76 -2.92
N GLN A 27 -1.36 3.55 -2.90
CA GLN A 27 -0.98 4.38 -1.74
C GLN A 27 -0.93 5.88 -2.03
N GLY A 28 -1.17 6.29 -3.28
CA GLY A 28 -0.99 7.67 -3.73
C GLY A 28 0.46 7.97 -4.13
N LEU A 29 0.72 9.22 -4.51
CA LEU A 29 2.06 9.65 -4.88
C LEU A 29 2.99 9.72 -3.66
N PRO A 30 4.30 9.47 -3.84
CA PRO A 30 5.27 9.79 -2.82
C PRO A 30 5.22 11.29 -2.48
N PRO A 31 5.60 11.70 -1.26
CA PRO A 31 5.68 13.11 -0.89
C PRO A 31 6.56 13.93 -1.86
N ASP A 32 6.15 15.16 -2.15
CA ASP A 32 6.86 16.03 -3.12
C ASP A 32 8.34 16.20 -2.77
N ASN A 33 8.68 16.38 -1.49
CA ASN A 33 10.06 16.49 -1.04
C ASN A 33 10.91 15.25 -1.34
N MET A 34 10.28 14.07 -1.47
CA MET A 34 10.96 12.84 -1.87
C MET A 34 11.12 12.76 -3.39
N LEU A 35 10.12 13.22 -4.14
CA LEU A 35 10.16 13.31 -5.60
C LEU A 35 11.22 14.32 -6.05
N ASP A 36 11.24 15.52 -5.44
CA ASP A 36 12.21 16.59 -5.72
C ASP A 36 13.66 16.18 -5.50
N ARG A 37 13.91 15.27 -4.54
CA ARG A 37 15.26 14.81 -4.15
C ARG A 37 15.66 13.49 -4.81
N GLY A 38 14.75 12.83 -5.51
CA GLY A 38 14.99 11.50 -6.05
C GLY A 38 15.83 11.53 -7.33
N THR A 39 16.93 10.79 -7.35
CA THR A 39 17.85 10.72 -8.51
C THR A 39 17.24 10.03 -9.74
N LYS A 40 16.18 9.24 -9.54
CA LYS A 40 15.46 8.52 -10.59
C LYS A 40 14.04 9.05 -10.80
N THR A 41 13.63 10.14 -10.15
CA THR A 41 12.23 10.62 -10.19
C THR A 41 11.76 10.87 -11.61
N GLU A 42 12.57 11.55 -12.43
CA GLU A 42 12.23 11.91 -13.82
C GLU A 42 12.06 10.70 -14.76
N LEU A 43 12.52 9.51 -14.36
CA LEU A 43 12.30 8.29 -15.14
C LEU A 43 10.84 7.83 -15.08
N TYR A 44 10.15 8.08 -13.97
CA TYR A 44 8.81 7.53 -13.70
C TYR A 44 7.75 8.60 -13.50
N PHE A 45 8.14 9.80 -13.08
CA PHE A 45 7.28 10.92 -12.81
C PHE A 45 7.61 12.08 -13.76
N ARG A 46 6.64 12.96 -13.94
CA ARG A 46 6.78 14.23 -14.65
C ARG A 46 6.11 15.31 -13.83
N ILE A 47 6.43 16.55 -14.13
CA ILE A 47 5.72 17.69 -13.57
C ILE A 47 4.68 18.11 -14.59
N ASP A 48 3.41 18.09 -14.19
CA ASP A 48 2.29 18.61 -14.96
C ASP A 48 1.88 19.98 -14.41
N GLY A 49 1.74 20.99 -15.26
CA GLY A 49 1.25 22.33 -14.89
C GLY A 49 1.75 23.45 -15.80
N ASP A 50 0.94 24.48 -15.99
CA ASP A 50 1.33 25.74 -16.63
C ASP A 50 1.76 26.74 -15.54
N CYS A 51 3.07 26.91 -15.40
CA CYS A 51 3.78 28.02 -14.73
C CYS A 51 3.61 28.23 -13.21
N GLU A 52 2.47 27.98 -12.56
CA GLU A 52 2.26 28.31 -11.12
C GLU A 52 1.92 27.11 -10.22
N ASP A 53 1.34 26.03 -10.77
CA ASP A 53 1.01 24.81 -10.03
C ASP A 53 1.74 23.60 -10.62
N LEU A 54 3.07 23.57 -10.46
CA LEU A 54 3.89 22.44 -10.86
C LEU A 54 3.59 21.25 -9.94
N LEU A 55 2.79 20.29 -10.43
CA LEU A 55 2.40 19.11 -9.67
C LEU A 55 3.09 17.88 -10.23
N TRP A 56 3.71 17.08 -9.35
CA TRP A 56 4.22 15.78 -9.73
C TRP A 56 3.07 14.86 -10.14
N SER A 57 3.25 14.16 -11.26
CA SER A 57 2.35 13.13 -11.74
C SER A 57 3.14 11.92 -12.22
N LEU A 58 2.58 10.73 -12.06
CA LEU A 58 3.17 9.53 -12.64
C LEU A 58 3.06 9.59 -14.16
N LYS A 59 4.15 9.29 -14.88
CA LYS A 59 4.11 9.17 -16.33
C LYS A 59 3.05 8.14 -16.72
N SER A 60 2.36 8.38 -17.84
CA SER A 60 1.43 7.39 -18.38
C SER A 60 2.22 6.20 -18.95
N LYS A 61 1.56 5.02 -19.01
CA LYS A 61 2.16 3.82 -19.62
C LYS A 61 2.66 4.08 -21.05
N ILE A 62 1.92 4.89 -21.82
CA ILE A 62 2.25 5.25 -23.19
C ILE A 62 3.51 6.11 -23.23
N HIS A 63 3.60 7.11 -22.36
CA HIS A 63 4.75 7.99 -22.30
C HIS A 63 6.01 7.26 -21.85
N TYR A 64 5.90 6.41 -20.83
CA TYR A 64 7.01 5.59 -20.37
C TYR A 64 7.50 4.60 -21.45
N GLU A 65 6.58 3.95 -22.18
CA GLU A 65 6.93 3.06 -23.29
C GLU A 65 7.61 3.83 -24.44
N TYR A 66 7.18 5.06 -24.72
CA TYR A 66 7.84 5.93 -25.71
C TYR A 66 9.26 6.30 -25.30
N ASP A 67 9.46 6.71 -24.04
CA ASP A 67 10.77 7.17 -23.53
C ASP A 67 11.79 6.02 -23.40
N THR A 68 11.34 4.83 -23.01
CA THR A 68 12.23 3.71 -22.63
C THR A 68 12.21 2.53 -23.59
N GLY A 69 11.20 2.44 -24.46
CA GLY A 69 10.92 1.26 -25.29
C GLY A 69 10.40 0.04 -24.49
N ILE A 70 10.20 0.17 -23.18
CA ILE A 70 9.73 -0.93 -22.32
C ILE A 70 8.23 -0.80 -22.14
N ARG A 71 7.50 -1.84 -22.56
CA ARG A 71 6.04 -1.92 -22.39
C ARG A 71 5.65 -2.32 -20.96
N PRO A 72 4.96 -1.47 -20.19
CA PRO A 72 4.47 -1.82 -18.86
C PRO A 72 3.46 -2.96 -18.89
N MET A 73 3.51 -3.86 -17.90
CA MET A 73 2.60 -5.02 -17.82
C MET A 73 1.67 -4.90 -16.61
N GLU A 74 0.49 -5.53 -16.70
CA GLU A 74 -0.38 -5.72 -15.53
C GLU A 74 -0.28 -7.17 -15.05
N ARG A 75 0.32 -7.36 -13.87
CA ARG A 75 0.52 -8.69 -13.27
C ARG A 75 -0.20 -8.85 -11.93
N ARG A 76 -0.84 -7.79 -11.42
CA ARG A 76 -1.62 -7.90 -10.20
C ARG A 76 -2.88 -8.70 -10.46
N LYS A 77 -3.15 -9.64 -9.55
CA LYS A 77 -4.46 -10.31 -9.49
C LYS A 77 -5.53 -9.40 -8.89
N TYR A 78 -5.14 -8.54 -7.95
CA TYR A 78 -6.01 -7.60 -7.25
C TYR A 78 -5.47 -6.19 -7.47
N VAL A 79 -6.31 -5.29 -7.97
CA VAL A 79 -5.99 -3.88 -8.10
C VAL A 79 -6.73 -3.15 -7.00
N PHE A 80 -5.96 -2.58 -6.07
CA PHE A 80 -6.47 -1.84 -4.92
C PHE A 80 -6.29 -0.35 -5.14
N SER A 81 -7.31 0.44 -4.82
CA SER A 81 -7.24 1.90 -4.80
C SER A 81 -6.72 2.42 -3.46
N SER A 82 -6.80 1.60 -2.41
CA SER A 82 -6.21 1.86 -1.10
C SER A 82 -5.77 0.57 -0.41
N LEU A 83 -4.88 0.65 0.59
CA LEU A 83 -4.56 -0.52 1.43
C LEU A 83 -5.77 -1.04 2.21
N ASP A 84 -6.79 -0.21 2.45
CA ASP A 84 -8.05 -0.65 3.09
C ASP A 84 -8.84 -1.63 2.22
N ASP A 85 -8.68 -1.56 0.90
CA ASP A 85 -9.34 -2.49 -0.03
C ASP A 85 -8.87 -3.95 0.15
N MET A 86 -7.78 -4.18 0.89
CA MET A 86 -7.36 -5.53 1.28
C MET A 86 -8.45 -6.27 2.06
N THR A 87 -9.29 -5.56 2.83
CA THR A 87 -10.45 -6.14 3.53
C THR A 87 -11.37 -6.94 2.60
N LYS A 88 -11.55 -6.49 1.35
CA LYS A 88 -12.43 -7.13 0.35
C LYS A 88 -11.96 -8.52 -0.08
N VAL A 89 -10.65 -8.76 0.01
CA VAL A 89 -10.04 -10.06 -0.34
C VAL A 89 -9.96 -10.96 0.89
N ILE A 90 -9.72 -10.37 2.06
CA ILE A 90 -9.52 -11.07 3.33
C ILE A 90 -10.84 -11.50 3.98
N ILE A 91 -11.92 -10.74 3.77
CA ILE A 91 -13.27 -11.05 4.28
C ILE A 91 -14.11 -11.62 3.10
N PRO A 92 -13.90 -12.86 2.66
CA PRO A 92 -14.81 -13.47 1.70
C PRO A 92 -16.18 -13.64 2.36
N SER A 93 -17.23 -13.43 1.56
CA SER A 93 -18.66 -13.40 1.89
C SER A 93 -19.20 -14.70 2.52
N LYS A 94 -18.78 -15.01 3.74
CA LYS A 94 -19.10 -16.28 4.41
C LYS A 94 -19.36 -16.08 5.90
N LEU A 95 -20.13 -15.08 6.29
CA LEU A 95 -20.31 -14.76 7.70
C LEU A 95 -21.77 -14.45 8.07
N GLU A 96 -22.45 -15.49 8.55
CA GLU A 96 -23.50 -15.42 9.55
C GLU A 96 -22.91 -15.97 10.87
N SER A 97 -22.21 -15.16 11.69
CA SER A 97 -21.71 -15.60 13.02
C SER A 97 -21.21 -14.42 13.88
N SER A 98 -21.29 -14.56 15.21
CA SER A 98 -20.72 -13.64 16.21
C SER A 98 -19.18 -13.52 16.14
N ASP A 99 -18.50 -14.56 15.68
CA ASP A 99 -17.02 -14.58 15.52
C ASP A 99 -16.52 -13.53 14.51
N THR A 100 -17.42 -13.03 13.65
CA THR A 100 -17.15 -12.00 12.64
C THR A 100 -16.59 -10.70 13.23
N LEU A 101 -17.06 -10.26 14.39
CA LEU A 101 -16.63 -8.95 14.93
C LEU A 101 -15.19 -8.99 15.44
N VAL A 102 -14.78 -10.12 16.02
CA VAL A 102 -13.42 -10.33 16.51
C VAL A 102 -12.46 -10.45 15.32
N GLU A 103 -12.82 -11.26 14.32
CA GLU A 103 -12.03 -11.40 13.09
C GLU A 103 -11.91 -10.08 12.33
N MET A 104 -13.00 -9.30 12.23
CA MET A 104 -12.96 -7.98 11.61
C MET A 104 -12.02 -7.04 12.37
N GLY A 105 -12.06 -7.04 13.71
CA GLY A 105 -11.15 -6.25 14.54
C GLY A 105 -9.68 -6.58 14.29
N ASP A 106 -9.35 -7.88 14.22
CA ASP A 106 -7.98 -8.34 13.95
C ASP A 106 -7.51 -7.96 12.54
N ILE A 107 -8.38 -8.08 11.54
CA ILE A 107 -8.08 -7.67 10.15
C ILE A 107 -7.80 -6.17 10.07
N TRP A 108 -8.58 -5.34 10.77
CA TRP A 108 -8.33 -3.90 10.80
C TRP A 108 -6.98 -3.57 11.42
N GLN A 109 -6.63 -4.18 12.56
CA GLN A 109 -5.32 -3.97 13.17
C GLN A 109 -4.17 -4.51 12.29
N PHE A 110 -4.40 -5.57 11.53
CA PHE A 110 -3.43 -6.06 10.56
C PHE A 110 -3.18 -5.04 9.44
N ILE A 111 -4.25 -4.50 8.84
CA ILE A 111 -4.14 -3.51 7.76
C ILE A 111 -3.46 -2.23 8.25
N ASP A 112 -3.78 -1.80 9.47
CA ASP A 112 -3.15 -0.66 10.12
C ASP A 112 -1.63 -0.85 10.24
N LEU A 113 -1.19 -2.00 10.75
CA LEU A 113 0.23 -2.34 10.82
C LEU A 113 0.89 -2.32 9.43
N ILE A 114 0.23 -2.89 8.41
CA ILE A 114 0.75 -2.89 7.04
C ILE A 114 0.91 -1.46 6.50
N LYS A 115 -0.04 -0.55 6.78
CA LYS A 115 0.07 0.85 6.39
C LYS A 115 1.28 1.52 7.03
N GLU A 116 1.51 1.31 8.32
CA GLU A 116 2.66 1.90 9.02
C GLU A 116 4.00 1.30 8.54
N MET A 117 4.03 0.01 8.21
CA MET A 117 5.20 -0.66 7.63
C MET A 117 5.50 -0.21 6.19
N LEU A 118 4.46 0.07 5.40
CA LEU A 118 4.57 0.46 4.00
C LEU A 118 4.59 1.98 3.77
N ALA A 119 4.59 2.78 4.84
CA ALA A 119 4.67 4.23 4.74
C ALA A 119 5.79 4.66 3.78
N MET A 120 5.40 5.46 2.77
CA MET A 120 6.29 5.90 1.70
C MET A 120 7.42 6.77 2.25
N ASP A 121 7.08 7.69 3.14
CA ASP A 121 8.05 8.49 3.88
C ASP A 121 8.79 7.62 4.90
N PRO A 122 10.12 7.42 4.76
CA PRO A 122 10.91 6.63 5.70
C PRO A 122 10.85 7.15 7.13
N CYS A 123 10.68 8.47 7.33
CA CYS A 123 10.58 9.07 8.65
C CYS A 123 9.26 8.77 9.36
N LYS A 124 8.21 8.39 8.60
CA LYS A 124 6.90 8.00 9.13
C LYS A 124 6.72 6.48 9.22
N ARG A 125 7.70 5.72 8.73
CA ARG A 125 7.63 4.25 8.74
C ARG A 125 7.89 3.74 10.14
N ILE A 126 7.05 2.81 10.58
CA ILE A 126 7.18 2.17 11.90
C ILE A 126 8.56 1.54 12.04
N THR A 127 9.20 1.74 13.20
CA THR A 127 10.47 1.08 13.52
C THR A 127 10.22 -0.33 14.05
N PRO A 128 11.20 -1.24 14.00
CA PRO A 128 11.04 -2.58 14.58
C PRO A 128 10.66 -2.57 16.07
N ILE A 129 11.11 -1.57 16.84
CA ILE A 129 10.82 -1.45 18.27
C ILE A 129 9.36 -1.02 18.47
N ASP A 130 8.91 -0.02 17.71
CA ASP A 130 7.53 0.45 17.77
C ASP A 130 6.54 -0.63 17.29
N LEU A 131 6.95 -1.41 16.29
CA LEU A 131 6.18 -2.55 15.77
C LEU A 131 5.83 -3.58 16.83
N LEU A 132 6.74 -3.86 17.77
CA LEU A 132 6.47 -4.80 18.86
C LEU A 132 5.39 -4.31 19.82
N SER A 133 5.15 -2.99 19.86
CA SER A 133 4.12 -2.38 20.68
C SER A 133 2.77 -2.25 19.94
N HIS A 134 2.72 -2.54 18.65
CA HIS A 134 1.52 -2.38 17.84
C HIS A 134 0.37 -3.29 18.32
N PRO A 135 -0.90 -2.82 18.38
CA PRO A 135 -2.01 -3.61 18.92
C PRO A 135 -2.28 -4.95 18.21
N PHE A 136 -1.89 -5.07 16.94
CA PHE A 136 -1.90 -6.34 16.20
C PHE A 136 -0.92 -7.36 16.79
N ILE A 137 0.30 -6.94 17.12
CA ILE A 137 1.35 -7.82 17.68
C ILE A 137 1.07 -8.15 19.14
N THR A 138 0.64 -7.17 19.92
CA THR A 138 0.33 -7.34 21.35
C THR A 138 -1.02 -8.01 21.60
N MET A 139 -1.85 -8.16 20.56
CA MET A 139 -3.22 -8.68 20.64
C MET A 139 -4.13 -7.90 21.62
N ALA A 140 -3.76 -6.65 21.95
CA ALA A 140 -4.48 -5.83 22.93
C ALA A 140 -5.94 -5.58 22.53
N HIS A 141 -6.19 -5.47 21.23
CA HIS A 141 -7.52 -5.25 20.64
C HIS A 141 -8.48 -6.43 20.89
N LEU A 142 -7.97 -7.64 21.12
CA LEU A 142 -8.78 -8.84 21.40
C LEU A 142 -9.18 -8.94 22.88
N GLN A 143 -8.45 -8.29 23.78
CA GLN A 143 -8.71 -8.37 25.23
C GLN A 143 -10.08 -7.79 25.61
N HIS A 144 -10.60 -6.84 24.83
CA HIS A 144 -11.94 -6.26 25.01
C HIS A 144 -13.07 -7.28 24.83
N PHE A 145 -12.87 -8.32 24.00
CA PHE A 145 -13.84 -9.37 23.76
C PHE A 145 -13.79 -10.48 24.83
N THR A 146 -12.61 -10.74 25.40
CA THR A 146 -12.44 -11.74 26.47
C THR A 146 -13.03 -11.31 27.82
N ARG A 147 -13.20 -10.00 28.05
CA ARG A 147 -13.73 -9.44 29.30
C ARG A 147 -15.25 -9.32 29.35
N SER A 148 -15.91 -9.55 28.21
CA SER A 148 -17.35 -9.43 28.03
C SER A 148 -18.08 -10.78 27.94
N SER A 149 -17.38 -11.89 28.25
CA SER A 149 -17.93 -13.25 28.42
C SER A 149 -17.90 -13.70 29.88
#